data_AF-A0A371PDI1-F1
#
_entry.id   AF-A0A371PDI1-F1
#
_cell.length_a   1.000
_cell.length_b   1.000
_cell.length_c   1.000
_cell.angle_alpha   90.00
_cell.angle_beta   90.00
_cell.angle_gamma   90.00
#
_symmetry.space_group_name_H-M   'P 1'
#
loop_
_entity.id
_entity.type
_entity.pdbx_description
1 polymer ?
#
loop_
_entity_poly.entity_id
_entity_poly.type
_entity_poly.pdbx_seq_one_letter_code
_entity_poly.pdbx_strand_id
1 'polypeptide(L)'
;MLGRARRRIRWLEDESSRPRLSVPTPSEAVRGVVGTAIKMRDHGVKGVIRSSIDDLALWADVERPDLARLAAGDGTVTVMFSDIEGSTELNHRLGDRGWVQLLAKHDRILTRAIERHGGQVVKTQGDGFMVAFAEASEAVAAACDIQRALAKVGRGRLAGVRVRIGAHRGSAVHRDGDLFGRNVAFAARVAAQADGGEVLVSDAVMDALDDDVATVVEVREAELKGVPGTQRLHVLDWA
;
A
#
# COMPACT_ATOMS: atom_id res chain seq x y z
N MET A 1 41.38 19.90 48.61
CA MET A 1 41.06 19.48 47.23
C MET A 1 41.02 17.95 47.17
N LEU A 2 39.86 17.39 47.55
CA LEU A 2 39.47 15.98 47.43
C LEU A 2 39.49 15.58 45.94
N GLY A 3 39.78 14.36 45.48
CA GLY A 3 39.91 13.03 46.09
C GLY A 3 39.53 12.02 45.00
N ARG A 4 40.43 11.10 44.65
CA ARG A 4 40.35 10.20 43.49
C ARG A 4 39.31 9.08 43.63
N ALA A 5 38.79 8.67 42.47
CA ALA A 5 38.23 7.38 42.06
C ALA A 5 38.18 6.21 43.07
N ARG A 6 37.01 5.55 43.14
CA ARG A 6 36.88 4.07 43.23
C ARG A 6 35.48 3.59 42.85
N ARG A 7 35.48 2.55 42.02
CA ARG A 7 34.38 1.70 41.50
C ARG A 7 33.44 1.18 42.61
N ARG A 8 32.14 1.02 42.32
CA ARG A 8 31.44 -0.29 42.29
C ARG A 8 29.98 -0.19 41.84
N ILE A 9 29.62 -1.08 40.91
CA ILE A 9 28.28 -1.40 40.44
C ILE A 9 27.49 -2.06 41.58
N ARG A 10 26.28 -1.57 41.84
CA ARG A 10 25.22 -2.26 42.61
C ARG A 10 23.87 -1.80 42.05
N TRP A 11 23.38 -2.50 41.04
CA TRP A 11 22.00 -2.48 40.59
C TRP A 11 21.49 -3.91 40.56
N LEU A 12 20.99 -4.37 41.71
CA LEU A 12 20.09 -5.51 41.87
C LEU A 12 19.28 -5.20 43.13
N GLU A 13 17.98 -5.53 43.10
CA GLU A 13 16.93 -5.22 44.08
C GLU A 13 16.16 -3.90 43.86
N ASP A 14 15.53 -3.79 42.68
CA ASP A 14 14.11 -3.41 42.65
C ASP A 14 13.41 -4.20 41.54
N GLU A 15 12.91 -5.38 41.90
CA GLU A 15 12.25 -6.34 41.00
C GLU A 15 10.73 -6.12 40.95
N SER A 16 10.25 -4.96 41.42
CA SER A 16 8.81 -4.68 41.55
C SER A 16 8.22 -3.79 40.44
N SER A 17 9.05 -3.27 39.53
CA SER A 17 8.62 -2.31 38.49
C SER A 17 8.98 -2.75 37.06
N ARG A 18 8.54 -3.95 36.65
CA ARG A 18 8.48 -4.32 35.22
C ARG A 18 7.02 -4.32 34.75
N PRO A 19 6.66 -3.57 33.69
CA PRO A 19 5.35 -3.70 33.08
C PRO A 19 5.21 -5.12 32.51
N ARG A 20 4.17 -5.83 32.95
CA ARG A 20 3.84 -7.17 32.45
C ARG A 20 3.42 -7.04 30.99
N LEU A 21 4.25 -7.53 30.07
CA LEU A 21 3.85 -7.78 28.69
C LEU A 21 2.80 -8.90 28.70
N SER A 22 1.55 -8.52 28.42
CA SER A 22 0.46 -9.46 28.17
C SER A 22 0.73 -10.19 26.86
N VAL A 23 0.87 -11.51 26.91
CA VAL A 23 0.88 -12.36 25.72
C VAL A 23 -0.58 -12.62 25.33
N PRO A 24 -1.06 -12.19 24.15
CA PRO A 24 -2.43 -12.45 23.74
C PRO A 24 -2.63 -13.95 23.45
N THR A 25 -3.78 -14.49 23.86
CA THR A 25 -4.15 -15.89 23.65
C THR A 25 -4.76 -16.10 22.26
N PRO A 26 -4.79 -17.35 21.73
CA PRO A 26 -5.25 -17.64 20.37
C PRO A 26 -6.67 -17.19 20.00
N SER A 27 -7.50 -16.79 20.98
CA SER A 27 -8.85 -16.25 20.75
C SER A 27 -8.93 -14.74 20.52
N GLU A 28 -7.81 -13.99 20.61
CA GLU A 28 -7.77 -12.53 20.35
C GLU A 28 -7.25 -12.18 18.95
N ALA A 29 -6.73 -13.16 18.19
CA ALA A 29 -6.27 -13.02 16.81
C ALA A 29 -7.41 -12.90 15.77
N VAL A 30 -8.67 -12.99 16.20
CA VAL A 30 -9.85 -12.97 15.31
C VAL A 30 -10.54 -11.59 15.25
N ARG A 31 -10.00 -10.56 15.93
CA ARG A 31 -10.58 -9.20 15.91
C ARG A 31 -10.02 -8.27 14.82
N GLY A 32 -9.12 -8.73 13.96
CA GLY A 32 -8.62 -7.98 12.79
C GLY A 32 -9.48 -8.12 11.52
N VAL A 33 -10.59 -8.87 11.56
CA VAL A 33 -11.36 -9.29 10.37
C VAL A 33 -12.69 -8.54 10.19
N VAL A 34 -13.00 -7.48 10.94
CA VAL A 34 -14.19 -6.65 10.63
C VAL A 34 -13.86 -5.16 10.73
N GLY A 35 -13.21 -4.64 9.69
CA GLY A 35 -13.08 -3.21 9.41
C GLY A 35 -14.15 -2.67 8.46
N THR A 36 -15.32 -3.31 8.37
CA THR A 36 -16.48 -2.72 7.69
C THR A 36 -17.11 -1.68 8.61
N ALA A 37 -16.51 -0.50 8.67
CA ALA A 37 -17.16 0.68 9.21
C ALA A 37 -17.22 1.74 8.11
N ILE A 38 -18.33 1.68 7.36
CA ILE A 38 -18.89 2.79 6.61
C ILE A 38 -18.76 4.05 7.47
N LYS A 39 -17.82 4.93 7.10
CA LYS A 39 -17.71 6.30 7.61
C LYS A 39 -18.05 7.27 6.47
N MET A 40 -19.21 7.07 5.87
CA MET A 40 -19.95 8.18 5.28
C MET A 40 -20.69 8.89 6.41
N ARG A 41 -20.15 10.02 6.86
CA ARG A 41 -20.96 11.09 7.46
C ARG A 41 -20.44 12.44 6.99
N ASP A 42 -21.27 13.00 6.12
CA ASP A 42 -21.66 14.40 6.09
C ASP A 42 -20.54 15.41 5.87
N HIS A 43 -20.25 15.70 4.60
CA HIS A 43 -20.04 17.06 4.09
C HIS A 43 -20.53 17.08 2.64
N GLY A 44 -21.76 17.53 2.44
CA GLY A 44 -22.17 18.05 1.14
C GLY A 44 -21.35 19.30 0.84
N VAL A 45 -20.31 19.17 0.01
CA VAL A 45 -19.67 20.31 -0.64
C VAL A 45 -19.29 19.91 -2.06
N LYS A 46 -19.98 20.54 -3.03
CA LYS A 46 -19.51 20.71 -4.40
C LYS A 46 -18.07 21.25 -4.36
N GLY A 47 -17.07 20.47 -4.75
CA GLY A 47 -15.71 20.99 -4.86
C GLY A 47 -14.65 19.91 -4.94
N VAL A 48 -14.20 19.62 -6.17
CA VAL A 48 -12.95 18.92 -6.52
C VAL A 48 -12.76 17.56 -5.82
N ILE A 49 -13.24 16.49 -6.46
CA ILE A 49 -12.87 15.12 -6.09
C ILE A 49 -11.42 14.92 -6.54
N ARG A 50 -10.49 15.09 -5.60
CA ARG A 50 -9.09 14.67 -5.75
C ARG A 50 -9.07 13.14 -5.89
N SER A 51 -8.16 12.58 -6.68
CA SER A 51 -8.09 11.12 -6.90
C SER A 51 -7.78 10.40 -5.58
N SER A 52 -8.27 9.17 -5.40
CA SER A 52 -8.04 8.39 -4.17
C SER A 52 -6.56 8.11 -3.93
N ILE A 53 -5.76 7.95 -5.00
CA ILE A 53 -4.29 7.83 -4.91
C ILE A 53 -3.64 9.10 -4.35
N ASP A 54 -4.04 10.29 -4.82
CA ASP A 54 -3.49 11.55 -4.32
C ASP A 54 -3.84 11.76 -2.83
N ASP A 55 -5.06 11.39 -2.44
CA ASP A 55 -5.49 11.52 -1.05
C ASP A 55 -4.78 10.51 -0.13
N LEU A 56 -4.54 9.28 -0.61
CA LEU A 56 -3.76 8.30 0.13
C LEU A 56 -2.29 8.73 0.27
N ALA A 57 -1.72 9.35 -0.76
CA ALA A 57 -0.37 9.91 -0.70
C ALA A 57 -0.27 11.03 0.35
N LEU A 58 -1.24 11.95 0.37
CA LEU A 58 -1.31 13.02 1.37
C LEU A 58 -1.47 12.47 2.79
N TRP A 59 -2.23 11.40 2.96
CA TRP A 59 -2.37 10.75 4.25
C TRP A 59 -1.06 10.13 4.75
N ALA A 60 -0.29 9.49 3.87
CA ALA A 60 0.95 8.83 4.25
C ALA A 60 1.98 9.80 4.83
N ASP A 61 2.02 11.02 4.30
CA ASP A 61 2.83 12.12 4.83
C ASP A 61 2.43 12.52 6.27
N VAL A 62 1.16 12.36 6.62
CA VAL A 62 0.57 12.78 7.90
C VAL A 62 0.61 11.69 8.96
N GLU A 63 0.13 10.48 8.65
CA GLU A 63 -0.02 9.42 9.66
C GLU A 63 1.21 8.50 9.80
N ARG A 64 2.15 8.53 8.84
CA ARG A 64 3.42 7.79 8.86
C ARG A 64 3.25 6.34 9.40
N PRO A 65 2.55 5.44 8.67
CA PRO A 65 2.29 4.09 9.14
C PRO A 65 3.58 3.33 9.48
N ASP A 66 3.54 2.54 10.56
CA ASP A 66 4.66 1.71 11.02
C ASP A 66 4.83 0.46 10.12
N LEU A 67 5.25 0.69 8.85
CA LEU A 67 5.60 -0.38 7.92
C LEU A 67 6.98 -0.98 8.21
N ALA A 68 7.71 -0.46 9.19
CA ALA A 68 9.00 -1.04 9.58
C ALA A 68 8.86 -2.50 10.04
N ARG A 69 7.67 -2.88 10.55
CA ARG A 69 7.35 -4.27 10.89
C ARG A 69 7.14 -5.18 9.68
N LEU A 70 6.89 -4.59 8.51
CA LEU A 70 6.66 -5.27 7.24
C LEU A 70 7.89 -5.24 6.34
N ALA A 71 8.95 -4.57 6.79
CA ALA A 71 10.18 -4.51 6.06
C ALA A 71 10.82 -5.90 5.98
N ALA A 72 11.41 -6.20 4.82
CA ALA A 72 12.28 -7.34 4.65
C ALA A 72 13.52 -7.23 5.57
N GLY A 73 14.31 -8.31 5.64
CA GLY A 73 15.50 -8.38 6.49
C GLY A 73 16.57 -7.32 6.18
N ASP A 74 16.52 -6.73 4.98
CA ASP A 74 17.38 -5.63 4.52
C ASP A 74 16.87 -4.23 4.90
N GLY A 75 15.71 -4.13 5.56
CA GLY A 75 15.10 -2.87 5.96
C GLY A 75 14.37 -2.14 4.83
N THR A 76 14.03 -2.82 3.73
CA THR A 76 13.20 -2.28 2.64
C THR A 76 11.79 -2.83 2.65
N VAL A 77 10.86 -2.13 2.00
CA VAL A 77 9.46 -2.52 1.86
C VAL A 77 8.99 -2.18 0.46
N THR A 78 8.11 -2.99 -0.10
CA THR A 78 7.45 -2.71 -1.37
C THR A 78 6.04 -2.21 -1.11
N VAL A 79 5.75 -1.00 -1.60
CA VAL A 79 4.44 -0.36 -1.44
C VAL A 79 3.73 -0.38 -2.78
N MET A 80 2.50 -0.90 -2.78
CA MET A 80 1.61 -0.95 -3.94
C MET A 80 0.39 -0.07 -3.68
N PHE A 81 0.00 0.68 -4.70
CA PHE A 81 -1.25 1.41 -4.76
C PHE A 81 -2.12 0.87 -5.89
N SER A 82 -3.43 0.85 -5.68
CA SER A 82 -4.39 0.60 -6.75
C SER A 82 -5.62 1.48 -6.62
N ASP A 83 -6.23 1.87 -7.73
CA ASP A 83 -7.54 2.52 -7.76
C ASP A 83 -8.34 2.16 -9.02
N ILE A 84 -9.64 2.47 -9.04
CA ILE A 84 -10.49 2.26 -10.21
C ILE A 84 -10.33 3.48 -11.13
N GLU A 85 -10.00 3.20 -12.39
CA GLU A 85 -9.95 4.24 -13.42
C GLU A 85 -11.35 4.83 -13.65
N GLY A 86 -11.43 6.16 -13.65
CA GLY A 86 -12.71 6.87 -13.87
C GLY A 86 -13.75 6.61 -12.77
N SER A 87 -13.31 6.29 -11.54
CA SER A 87 -14.19 5.93 -10.42
C SER A 87 -15.25 6.98 -10.10
N THR A 88 -14.93 8.27 -10.22
CA THR A 88 -15.89 9.37 -10.04
C THR A 88 -17.06 9.29 -11.02
N GLU A 89 -16.78 9.13 -12.31
CA GLU A 89 -17.81 9.03 -13.35
C GLU A 89 -18.62 7.73 -13.20
N LEU A 90 -17.94 6.64 -12.87
CA LEU A 90 -18.55 5.35 -12.61
C LEU A 90 -19.51 5.40 -11.42
N ASN A 91 -19.11 6.05 -10.32
CA ASN A 91 -19.95 6.26 -9.14
C ASN A 91 -21.19 7.08 -9.51
N HIS A 92 -21.02 8.21 -10.19
CA HIS A 92 -22.14 9.02 -10.67
C HIS A 92 -23.14 8.24 -11.51
N ARG A 93 -22.66 7.37 -12.41
CA ARG A 93 -23.51 6.55 -13.27
C ARG A 93 -24.25 5.44 -12.51
N LEU A 94 -23.62 4.83 -11.50
CA LEU A 94 -24.20 3.70 -10.76
C LEU A 94 -25.10 4.12 -9.60
N GLY A 95 -24.90 5.33 -9.08
CA GLY A 95 -25.46 5.84 -7.83
C GLY A 95 -24.91 5.11 -6.60
N ASP A 96 -25.09 5.71 -5.41
CA ASP A 96 -24.47 5.27 -4.16
C ASP A 96 -24.68 3.78 -3.86
N ARG A 97 -25.92 3.29 -3.98
CA ARG A 97 -26.22 1.87 -3.72
C ARG A 97 -25.51 0.95 -4.70
N GLY A 98 -25.40 1.37 -5.95
CA GLY A 98 -24.71 0.62 -6.99
C GLY A 98 -23.20 0.59 -6.81
N TRP A 99 -22.66 1.73 -6.40
CA TRP A 99 -21.26 1.92 -6.07
C TRP A 99 -20.82 1.06 -4.89
N VAL A 100 -21.59 1.07 -3.79
CA VAL A 100 -21.32 0.23 -2.61
C VAL A 100 -21.29 -1.26 -2.96
N GLN A 101 -22.21 -1.72 -3.82
CA GLN A 101 -22.23 -3.12 -4.28
C GLN A 101 -21.03 -3.46 -5.16
N LEU A 102 -20.58 -2.52 -5.99
CA LEU A 102 -19.40 -2.67 -6.82
C LEU A 102 -18.15 -2.78 -5.94
N LEU A 103 -17.95 -1.84 -5.02
CA LEU A 103 -16.83 -1.83 -4.09
C LEU A 103 -16.75 -3.12 -3.27
N ALA A 104 -17.88 -3.58 -2.73
CA ALA A 104 -17.90 -4.84 -1.95
C ALA A 104 -17.40 -6.07 -2.75
N LYS A 105 -17.58 -6.09 -4.08
CA LYS A 105 -17.06 -7.15 -4.95
C LYS A 105 -15.60 -6.91 -5.32
N HIS A 106 -15.25 -5.66 -5.64
CA HIS A 106 -13.89 -5.21 -5.91
C HIS A 106 -12.96 -5.54 -4.74
N ASP A 107 -13.29 -5.07 -3.54
CA ASP A 107 -12.47 -5.23 -2.34
C ASP A 107 -12.23 -6.70 -2.03
N ARG A 108 -13.26 -7.55 -2.19
CA ARG A 108 -13.11 -9.00 -1.99
C ARG A 108 -12.11 -9.63 -2.96
N ILE A 109 -12.06 -9.19 -4.21
CA ILE A 109 -11.12 -9.69 -5.22
C ILE A 109 -9.71 -9.24 -4.86
N LEU A 110 -9.53 -7.95 -4.59
CA LEU A 110 -8.22 -7.39 -4.27
C LEU A 110 -7.67 -7.98 -2.97
N THR A 111 -8.43 -7.96 -1.88
CA THR A 111 -8.00 -8.51 -0.59
C THR A 111 -7.60 -9.98 -0.72
N ARG A 112 -8.36 -10.80 -1.45
CA ARG A 112 -8.01 -12.22 -1.65
C ARG A 112 -6.68 -12.39 -2.40
N ALA A 113 -6.40 -11.55 -3.40
CA ALA A 113 -5.14 -11.62 -4.14
C ALA A 113 -3.97 -11.13 -3.29
N ILE A 114 -4.17 -10.01 -2.59
CA ILE A 114 -3.18 -9.43 -1.65
C ILE A 114 -2.78 -10.43 -0.57
N GLU A 115 -3.76 -11.01 0.13
CA GLU A 115 -3.52 -11.97 1.22
C GLU A 115 -2.83 -13.25 0.73
N ARG A 116 -3.14 -13.71 -0.48
CA ARG A 116 -2.52 -14.90 -1.09
C ARG A 116 -1.00 -14.74 -1.24
N HIS A 117 -0.55 -13.52 -1.49
CA HIS A 117 0.85 -13.17 -1.71
C HIS A 117 1.47 -12.47 -0.49
N GLY A 118 0.92 -12.66 0.70
CA GLY A 118 1.50 -12.15 1.95
C GLY A 118 1.40 -10.64 2.16
N GLY A 119 0.70 -9.92 1.28
CA GLY A 119 0.53 -8.49 1.38
C GLY A 119 -0.38 -8.07 2.53
N GLN A 120 -0.11 -6.89 3.07
CA GLN A 120 -0.92 -6.30 4.13
C GLN A 120 -1.55 -5.00 3.64
N VAL A 121 -2.88 -4.93 3.74
CA VAL A 121 -3.62 -3.69 3.46
C VAL A 121 -3.33 -2.71 4.58
N VAL A 122 -2.57 -1.67 4.26
CA VAL A 122 -2.24 -0.58 5.19
C VAL A 122 -3.45 0.32 5.37
N LYS A 123 -4.09 0.66 4.24
CA LYS A 123 -5.25 1.55 4.22
C LYS A 123 -6.08 1.34 2.96
N THR A 124 -7.38 1.61 3.07
CA THR A 124 -8.30 1.76 1.95
C THR A 124 -8.94 3.15 1.98
N GLN A 125 -9.16 3.76 0.81
CA GLN A 125 -9.90 5.01 0.68
C GLN A 125 -10.76 4.99 -0.58
N GLY A 126 -12.08 4.84 -0.40
CA GLY A 126 -13.00 4.70 -1.51
C GLY A 126 -12.76 3.38 -2.26
N ASP A 127 -12.32 3.50 -3.51
CA ASP A 127 -11.86 2.42 -4.39
C ASP A 127 -10.34 2.17 -4.29
N GLY A 128 -9.61 3.05 -3.62
CA GLY A 128 -8.16 3.02 -3.52
C GLY A 128 -7.64 2.07 -2.43
N PHE A 129 -6.60 1.30 -2.74
CA PHE A 129 -5.86 0.49 -1.78
C PHE A 129 -4.42 0.98 -1.66
N MET A 130 -3.91 1.02 -0.43
CA MET A 130 -2.50 1.07 -0.11
C MET A 130 -2.11 -0.24 0.55
N VAL A 131 -1.13 -0.93 -0.03
CA VAL A 131 -0.72 -2.27 0.37
C VAL A 131 0.79 -2.29 0.53
N ALA A 132 1.26 -3.02 1.52
CA ALA A 132 2.68 -3.23 1.78
C ALA A 132 3.02 -4.72 1.66
N PHE A 133 4.17 -5.00 1.06
CA PHE A 133 4.76 -6.32 0.91
C PHE A 133 6.20 -6.27 1.39
N ALA A 134 6.68 -7.37 1.97
CA ALA A 134 8.09 -7.50 2.30
C ALA A 134 8.90 -7.57 1.01
N GLU A 135 8.47 -8.41 0.05
CA GLU A 135 9.19 -8.63 -1.20
C GLU A 135 8.55 -7.99 -2.43
N ALA A 136 9.41 -7.66 -3.40
CA ALA A 136 8.98 -7.07 -4.68
C ALA A 136 8.21 -8.08 -5.53
N SER A 137 8.67 -9.33 -5.55
CA SER A 137 8.04 -10.43 -6.28
C SER A 137 6.62 -10.71 -5.80
N GLU A 138 6.37 -10.63 -4.49
CA GLU A 138 5.04 -10.76 -3.88
C GLU A 138 4.09 -9.67 -4.34
N ALA A 139 4.55 -8.41 -4.34
CA ALA A 139 3.74 -7.28 -4.80
C ALA A 139 3.37 -7.40 -6.28
N VAL A 140 4.34 -7.78 -7.13
CA VAL A 140 4.12 -8.00 -8.56
C VAL A 140 3.15 -9.15 -8.81
N ALA A 141 3.35 -10.29 -8.14
CA ALA A 141 2.46 -11.44 -8.27
C ALA A 141 1.03 -11.10 -7.85
N ALA A 142 0.85 -10.34 -6.76
CA ALA A 142 -0.45 -9.84 -6.33
C ALA A 142 -1.09 -8.91 -7.36
N ALA A 143 -0.33 -7.95 -7.89
CA ALA A 143 -0.81 -7.01 -8.90
C ALA A 143 -1.30 -7.73 -10.17
N CYS A 144 -0.50 -8.67 -10.70
CA CYS A 144 -0.88 -9.46 -11.88
C CYS A 144 -2.12 -10.33 -11.60
N ASP A 145 -2.20 -10.96 -10.43
CA ASP A 145 -3.38 -11.76 -10.06
C ASP A 145 -4.64 -10.91 -9.91
N ILE A 146 -4.54 -9.68 -9.42
CA ILE A 146 -5.66 -8.73 -9.37
C ILE A 146 -6.16 -8.45 -10.78
N GLN A 147 -5.28 -8.08 -11.72
CA GLN A 147 -5.68 -7.81 -13.10
C GLN A 147 -6.34 -9.03 -13.75
N ARG A 148 -5.74 -10.21 -13.61
CA ARG A 148 -6.30 -11.48 -14.12
C ARG A 148 -7.67 -11.80 -13.50
N ALA A 149 -7.83 -11.57 -12.19
CA ALA A 149 -9.08 -11.85 -11.50
C ALA A 149 -10.20 -10.89 -11.94
N LEU A 150 -9.89 -9.62 -12.13
CA LEU A 150 -10.82 -8.61 -12.64
C LEU A 150 -11.20 -8.88 -14.10
N ALA A 151 -10.24 -9.24 -14.96
CA ALA A 151 -10.48 -9.58 -16.36
C ALA A 151 -11.43 -10.78 -16.52
N LYS A 152 -11.42 -11.74 -15.57
CA LYS A 152 -12.35 -12.88 -15.55
C LYS A 152 -13.78 -12.51 -15.18
N VAL A 153 -14.04 -11.29 -14.71
CA VAL A 153 -15.39 -10.82 -14.35
C VAL A 153 -16.18 -10.49 -15.62
N GLY A 154 -16.84 -11.49 -16.20
CA GLY A 154 -17.60 -11.31 -17.44
C GLY A 154 -19.00 -10.69 -17.30
N ARG A 155 -19.52 -10.51 -16.07
CA ARG A 155 -20.90 -10.02 -15.84
C ARG A 155 -21.04 -9.19 -14.54
N GLY A 156 -22.07 -8.34 -14.52
CA GLY A 156 -22.44 -7.50 -13.39
C GLY A 156 -21.72 -6.14 -13.40
N ARG A 157 -21.92 -5.34 -12.34
CA ARG A 157 -21.42 -3.95 -12.28
C ARG A 157 -19.90 -3.81 -12.35
N LEU A 158 -19.16 -4.86 -11.96
CA LEU A 158 -17.70 -4.88 -12.00
C LEU A 158 -17.15 -5.32 -13.37
N ALA A 159 -18.00 -5.80 -14.28
CA ALA A 159 -17.55 -6.21 -15.61
C ALA A 159 -17.06 -4.98 -16.40
N GLY A 160 -15.86 -5.07 -16.95
CA GLY A 160 -15.22 -3.98 -17.69
C GLY A 160 -14.68 -2.84 -16.83
N VAL A 161 -14.73 -2.97 -15.49
CA VAL A 161 -14.05 -2.03 -14.60
C VAL A 161 -12.55 -2.26 -14.70
N ARG A 162 -11.80 -1.19 -14.97
CA ARG A 162 -10.35 -1.21 -15.08
C ARG A 162 -9.73 -0.62 -13.83
N VAL A 163 -8.71 -1.30 -13.30
CA VAL A 163 -7.97 -0.87 -12.11
C VAL A 163 -6.56 -0.50 -12.55
N ARG A 164 -6.08 0.62 -12.04
CA ARG A 164 -4.69 1.06 -12.19
C ARG A 164 -3.91 0.51 -11.00
N ILE A 165 -2.74 -0.06 -11.23
CA ILE A 165 -1.87 -0.56 -10.17
C ILE A 165 -0.48 0.01 -10.37
N GLY A 166 0.11 0.53 -9.29
CA GLY A 166 1.53 0.88 -9.30
C GLY A 166 2.27 0.48 -8.03
N ALA A 167 3.54 0.13 -8.17
CA ALA A 167 4.37 -0.30 -7.04
C ALA A 167 5.78 0.32 -7.06
N HIS A 168 6.32 0.52 -5.86
CA HIS A 168 7.67 1.00 -5.63
C HIS A 168 8.29 0.33 -4.41
N ARG A 169 9.58 0.01 -4.47
CA ARG A 169 10.37 -0.53 -3.35
C ARG A 169 11.34 0.53 -2.84
N GLY A 170 11.43 0.67 -1.53
CA GLY A 170 12.37 1.59 -0.89
C GLY A 170 12.62 1.27 0.57
N SER A 171 13.52 2.01 1.21
CA SER A 171 13.84 1.81 2.62
C SER A 171 12.64 2.11 3.53
N ALA A 172 12.39 1.21 4.48
CA ALA A 172 11.45 1.38 5.59
C ALA A 172 12.11 1.98 6.84
N VAL A 173 13.43 2.21 6.80
CA VAL A 173 14.20 2.66 7.97
C VAL A 173 13.92 4.12 8.27
N HIS A 174 13.56 4.37 9.52
CA HIS A 174 13.26 5.69 10.04
C HIS A 174 14.55 6.42 10.44
N ARG A 175 15.06 7.30 9.57
CA ARG A 175 15.92 8.41 9.99
C ARG A 175 15.11 9.68 9.80
N ASP A 176 14.75 10.33 10.92
CA ASP A 176 13.93 11.55 11.00
C ASP A 176 12.49 11.44 10.43
N GLY A 177 12.07 10.24 10.03
CA GLY A 177 10.70 9.92 9.57
C GLY A 177 10.36 10.35 8.13
N ASP A 178 11.31 10.92 7.41
CA ASP A 178 11.05 11.53 6.09
C ASP A 178 11.35 10.60 4.89
N LEU A 179 12.23 9.60 5.04
CA LEU A 179 12.52 8.65 3.95
C LEU A 179 11.31 7.77 3.62
N PHE A 180 10.59 7.34 4.66
CA PHE A 180 9.45 6.47 4.51
C PHE A 180 8.28 7.16 3.79
N GLY A 181 7.87 8.37 4.23
CA GLY A 181 6.82 9.13 3.57
C GLY A 181 7.13 9.42 2.10
N ARG A 182 8.40 9.69 1.77
CA ARG A 182 8.85 9.87 0.38
C ARG A 182 8.64 8.63 -0.49
N ASN A 183 8.96 7.43 0.01
CA ASN A 183 8.78 6.19 -0.76
C ASN A 183 7.29 5.88 -0.97
N VAL A 184 6.44 6.15 0.02
CA VAL A 184 4.99 5.98 -0.13
C VAL A 184 4.43 6.99 -1.15
N ALA A 185 4.82 8.26 -1.05
CA ALA A 185 4.41 9.28 -2.01
C ALA A 185 4.92 8.95 -3.43
N PHE A 186 6.13 8.39 -3.56
CA PHE A 186 6.65 7.91 -4.84
C PHE A 186 5.79 6.76 -5.39
N ALA A 187 5.49 5.74 -4.60
CA ALA A 187 4.65 4.61 -5.01
C ALA A 187 3.26 5.06 -5.50
N ALA A 188 2.64 6.01 -4.79
CA ALA A 188 1.38 6.60 -5.20
C ALA A 188 1.49 7.34 -6.55
N ARG A 189 2.58 8.09 -6.76
CA ARG A 189 2.83 8.78 -8.04
C ARG A 189 3.08 7.80 -9.18
N VAL A 190 3.73 6.66 -8.93
CA VAL A 190 3.87 5.58 -9.91
C VAL A 190 2.48 5.06 -10.30
N ALA A 191 1.63 4.71 -9.32
CA ALA A 191 0.27 4.24 -9.61
C ALA A 191 -0.59 5.26 -10.36
N ALA A 192 -0.40 6.55 -10.08
CA ALA A 192 -1.08 7.63 -10.81
C ALA A 192 -0.66 7.76 -12.29
N GLN A 193 0.51 7.22 -12.68
CA GLN A 193 0.96 7.17 -14.07
C GLN A 193 0.48 5.93 -14.84
N ALA A 194 -0.09 4.93 -14.15
CA ALA A 194 -0.59 3.73 -14.79
C ALA A 194 -1.95 4.00 -15.46
N ASP A 195 -2.22 3.33 -16.58
CA ASP A 195 -3.54 3.33 -17.20
C ASP A 195 -4.43 2.22 -16.65
N GLY A 196 -5.75 2.33 -16.85
CA GLY A 196 -6.69 1.31 -16.39
C GLY A 196 -6.38 -0.05 -17.03
N GLY A 197 -6.07 -1.04 -16.18
CA GLY A 197 -5.66 -2.37 -16.60
C GLY A 197 -4.14 -2.57 -16.66
N GLU A 198 -3.33 -1.60 -16.22
CA GLU A 198 -1.88 -1.74 -16.17
C GLU A 198 -1.37 -2.12 -14.77
N VAL A 199 -0.18 -2.74 -14.76
CA VAL A 199 0.67 -2.87 -13.58
C VAL A 199 1.96 -2.11 -13.90
N LEU A 200 2.18 -0.97 -13.26
CA LEU A 200 3.32 -0.10 -13.50
C LEU A 200 4.26 -0.10 -12.29
N VAL A 201 5.55 -0.40 -12.50
CA VAL A 201 6.51 -0.49 -11.38
C VAL A 201 7.71 0.41 -11.60
N SER A 202 8.31 0.91 -10.51
CA SER A 202 9.55 1.67 -10.59
C SER A 202 10.77 0.79 -10.89
N ASP A 203 11.87 1.36 -11.38
CA ASP A 203 13.19 0.69 -11.46
C ASP A 203 13.55 -0.08 -10.18
N ALA A 204 13.34 0.51 -8.99
CA ALA A 204 13.68 -0.13 -7.71
C ALA A 204 12.91 -1.43 -7.43
N VAL A 205 11.75 -1.63 -8.06
CA VAL A 205 11.03 -2.91 -8.01
C VAL A 205 11.71 -3.90 -8.94
N MET A 206 12.00 -3.50 -10.19
CA MET A 206 12.68 -4.35 -11.18
C MET A 206 14.06 -4.81 -10.70
N ASP A 207 14.85 -3.92 -10.10
CA ASP A 207 16.17 -4.24 -9.55
C ASP A 207 16.12 -5.26 -8.40
N ALA A 208 14.95 -5.43 -7.79
CA ALA A 208 14.72 -6.37 -6.69
C ALA A 208 14.03 -7.68 -7.14
N LEU A 209 13.79 -7.85 -8.44
CA LEU A 209 13.28 -9.08 -9.03
C LEU A 209 14.42 -9.90 -9.63
N ASP A 210 14.26 -11.22 -9.61
CA ASP A 210 15.05 -12.10 -10.47
C ASP A 210 14.55 -11.97 -11.92
N ASP A 211 15.43 -12.20 -12.90
CA ASP A 211 15.18 -11.97 -14.34
C ASP A 211 13.96 -12.73 -14.90
N ASP A 212 13.49 -13.79 -14.25
CA ASP A 212 12.40 -14.66 -14.70
C ASP A 212 11.05 -14.38 -14.03
N VAL A 213 10.98 -13.43 -13.09
CA VAL A 213 9.77 -13.18 -12.28
C VAL A 213 8.74 -12.32 -13.01
N ALA A 214 9.16 -11.42 -13.89
CA ALA A 214 8.27 -10.50 -14.59
C ALA A 214 8.69 -10.24 -16.03
N THR A 215 7.72 -10.20 -16.94
CA THR A 215 7.93 -9.75 -18.32
C THR A 215 7.55 -8.28 -18.44
N VAL A 216 8.41 -7.45 -19.03
CA VAL A 216 8.13 -6.02 -19.27
C VAL A 216 7.59 -5.86 -20.68
N VAL A 217 6.43 -5.20 -20.82
CA VAL A 217 5.81 -4.90 -22.14
C VAL A 217 6.19 -3.53 -22.66
N GLU A 218 6.41 -2.57 -21.76
CA GLU A 218 6.75 -1.19 -22.10
C GLU A 218 7.63 -0.59 -20.99
N VAL A 219 8.57 0.27 -21.39
CA VAL A 219 9.31 1.13 -20.47
C VAL A 219 8.92 2.57 -20.76
N ARG A 220 8.46 3.28 -19.73
CA ARG A 220 7.98 4.66 -19.79
C ARG A 220 8.88 5.58 -19.01
N GLU A 221 9.22 6.72 -19.60
CA GLU A 221 9.88 7.82 -18.91
C GLU A 221 8.82 8.83 -18.46
N ALA A 222 8.80 9.16 -17.16
CA ALA A 222 7.81 10.05 -16.57
C ALA A 222 8.41 11.00 -15.54
N GLU A 223 8.00 12.26 -15.58
CA GLU A 223 8.27 13.20 -14.50
C GLU A 223 7.22 13.03 -13.39
N LEU A 224 7.66 12.60 -12.21
CA LEU A 224 6.78 12.47 -11.06
C LEU A 224 6.80 13.77 -10.26
N LYS A 225 5.63 14.35 -10.02
CA LYS A 225 5.48 15.61 -9.26
C LYS A 225 6.28 15.55 -7.96
N GLY A 226 7.19 16.48 -7.73
CA GLY A 226 7.97 16.55 -6.47
C GLY A 226 9.05 15.47 -6.35
N VAL A 227 9.39 14.78 -7.43
CA VAL A 227 10.57 13.91 -7.56
C VAL A 227 11.50 14.57 -8.59
N PRO A 228 12.78 14.83 -8.25
CA PRO A 228 13.72 15.39 -9.21
C PRO A 228 14.02 14.44 -10.38
N GLY A 229 13.98 14.96 -11.59
CA GLY A 229 14.38 14.25 -12.81
C GLY A 229 13.36 13.26 -13.35
N THR A 230 13.65 12.75 -14.55
CA THR A 230 12.84 11.74 -15.24
C THR A 230 13.02 10.38 -14.57
N GLN A 231 11.90 9.73 -14.27
CA GLN A 231 11.87 8.39 -13.70
C GLN A 231 11.54 7.39 -14.79
N ARG A 232 12.19 6.23 -14.74
CA ARG A 232 11.89 5.11 -15.62
C ARG A 232 10.95 4.13 -14.90
N LEU A 233 9.83 3.84 -15.55
CA LEU A 233 8.74 2.99 -15.06
C LEU A 233 8.51 1.85 -16.05
N HIS A 234 8.12 0.69 -15.54
CA HIS A 234 7.98 -0.54 -16.33
C HIS A 234 6.56 -1.03 -16.26
N VAL A 235 5.91 -1.14 -17.42
CA VAL A 235 4.61 -1.79 -17.55
C VAL A 235 4.87 -3.30 -17.62
N LEU A 236 4.27 -4.04 -16.69
CA LEU A 236 4.44 -5.48 -16.63
C LEU A 236 3.36 -6.20 -17.44
N ASP A 237 3.75 -7.30 -18.08
CA ASP A 237 2.81 -8.25 -18.64
C ASP A 237 2.16 -9.04 -17.50
N TRP A 238 0.84 -8.88 -17.37
CA TRP A 238 0.04 -9.66 -16.43
C TRP A 238 -0.82 -10.71 -17.12
N ALA A 239 -0.75 -10.84 -18.45
CA ALA A 239 -1.57 -11.79 -19.20
C ALA A 239 -1.32 -13.25 -18.79
#